data_AF-A0A3Q2STM9-F1
#
_entry.id   AF-A0A3Q2STM9-F1
#
_cell.length_a   1.000
_cell.length_b   1.000
_cell.length_c   1.000
_cell.angle_alpha   90.00
_cell.angle_beta   90.00
_cell.angle_gamma   90.00
#
_symmetry.space_group_name_H-M   'P 1'
#
loop_
_entity.id
_entity.type
_entity.pdbx_description
1 polymer ?
#
loop_
_entity_poly.entity_id
_entity_poly.type
_entity_poly.pdbx_seq_one_letter_code
_entity_poly.pdbx_strand_id
1 'polypeptide(L)'
;MASQFSPCFHVTVALLCFTIGRSDISCRNEAGEPVDWFIIYKLPKYRIGEVGSGLEYMYLDSAVGSWQRSQFLVNTTQGAMANTLDQLYKGKAYMVRLSVYALYNDGPPALKYIYNYGHTKGVLLFDRAQGFWLSHTIPHFPSFPERGYQYPSSGKHNGQTALCVTYQYAQFLNIAQQLAYVYPRFYNCSVPTVFSADLPQLLQLCKGSKLPLTSNRGVKPLFSVGGEKFLSFVKSELFVDDIYTGWVAQVLDTDLLAQTWQTQGRELPSNCSLPKHTMNIKRTRLPPAVQFQSHYDHSKWCVSRVYEDHVTCLGDLNRVKAQMLRGGGLICSYNPVIYKAFRQAVDCLSTCRVQQRLLYNNF
;
A
#
# COMPACT_ATOMS: atom_id res chain seq x y z
N MET A 1 -63.82 14.71 57.97
CA MET A 1 -62.53 15.33 57.62
C MET A 1 -61.82 14.41 56.65
N ALA A 2 -61.73 14.83 55.39
CA ALA A 2 -61.14 14.06 54.29
C ALA A 2 -59.65 14.41 54.16
N SER A 3 -58.80 13.41 53.91
CA SER A 3 -57.41 13.61 53.49
C SER A 3 -57.26 13.13 52.04
N GLN A 4 -57.13 14.07 51.10
CA GLN A 4 -56.76 13.79 49.72
C GLN A 4 -55.24 13.63 49.62
N PHE A 5 -54.78 12.50 49.10
CA PHE A 5 -53.40 12.31 48.64
C PHE A 5 -53.36 12.51 47.13
N SER A 6 -52.50 13.41 46.67
CA SER A 6 -52.22 13.64 45.25
C SER A 6 -50.84 13.09 44.91
N PRO A 7 -50.69 12.16 43.94
CA PRO A 7 -49.38 11.64 43.57
C PRO A 7 -48.73 12.54 42.53
N CYS A 8 -47.58 13.12 42.86
CA CYS A 8 -46.71 13.78 41.89
C CYS A 8 -45.95 12.72 41.07
N PHE A 9 -46.31 12.57 39.79
CA PHE A 9 -45.51 11.82 38.83
C PHE A 9 -44.34 12.69 38.34
N HIS A 10 -43.12 12.35 38.73
CA HIS A 10 -41.91 12.91 38.12
C HIS A 10 -41.66 12.20 36.78
N VAL A 11 -41.84 12.92 35.68
CA VAL A 11 -41.45 12.47 34.33
C VAL A 11 -39.99 12.86 34.11
N THR A 12 -39.08 11.91 34.22
CA THR A 12 -37.67 12.08 33.87
C THR A 12 -37.51 11.95 32.36
N VAL A 13 -37.39 13.06 31.64
CA VAL A 13 -37.06 13.06 30.21
C VAL A 13 -35.56 12.79 30.06
N ALA A 14 -35.18 11.54 29.81
CA ALA A 14 -33.82 11.20 29.42
C ALA A 14 -33.59 11.63 27.97
N LEU A 15 -32.95 12.80 27.77
CA LEU A 15 -32.39 13.17 26.47
C LEU A 15 -31.23 12.22 26.16
N LEU A 16 -31.53 11.15 25.43
CA LEU A 16 -30.54 10.40 24.66
C LEU A 16 -30.01 11.33 23.55
N CYS A 17 -28.99 12.12 23.88
CA CYS A 17 -28.12 12.74 22.88
C CYS A 17 -27.43 11.61 22.11
N PHE A 18 -28.07 11.11 21.07
CA PHE A 18 -27.37 10.45 19.99
C PHE A 18 -26.52 11.52 19.31
N THR A 19 -25.30 11.71 19.79
CA THR A 19 -24.26 12.28 18.94
C THR A 19 -24.15 11.31 17.77
N ILE A 20 -24.70 11.70 16.61
CA ILE A 20 -24.35 11.09 15.33
C ILE A 20 -22.86 11.41 15.16
N GLY A 21 -22.01 10.57 15.76
CA GLY A 21 -20.58 10.68 15.64
C GLY A 21 -20.28 10.55 14.16
N ARG A 22 -19.85 11.64 13.54
CA ARG A 22 -19.26 11.59 12.21
C ARG A 22 -18.10 10.60 12.33
N SER A 23 -18.26 9.41 11.75
CA SER A 23 -17.17 8.44 11.75
C SER A 23 -16.02 9.05 10.97
N ASP A 24 -14.89 9.23 11.62
CA ASP A 24 -13.69 9.77 10.99
C ASP A 24 -13.26 8.90 9.81
N ILE A 25 -12.69 9.51 8.78
CA ILE A 25 -12.16 8.80 7.62
C ILE A 25 -10.90 8.06 8.05
N SER A 26 -10.90 6.74 7.93
CA SER A 26 -9.76 5.90 8.34
C SER A 26 -9.62 4.63 7.50
N CYS A 27 -8.51 3.92 7.63
CA CYS A 27 -8.46 2.50 7.29
C CYS A 27 -9.47 1.73 8.16
N ARG A 28 -10.14 0.74 7.59
CA ARG A 28 -11.10 -0.12 8.30
C ARG A 28 -10.70 -1.58 8.20
N ASN A 29 -10.79 -2.29 9.32
CA ASN A 29 -10.50 -3.72 9.38
C ASN A 29 -11.59 -4.57 8.71
N GLU A 30 -11.43 -5.89 8.79
CA GLU A 30 -12.37 -6.88 8.27
C GLU A 30 -13.80 -6.72 8.84
N ALA A 31 -13.93 -6.24 10.08
CA ALA A 31 -15.20 -5.98 10.76
C ALA A 31 -15.78 -4.57 10.50
N GLY A 32 -15.05 -3.69 9.80
CA GLY A 32 -15.46 -2.33 9.49
C GLY A 32 -15.08 -1.28 10.54
N GLU A 33 -14.31 -1.68 11.55
CA GLU A 33 -13.84 -0.81 12.63
C GLU A 33 -12.58 -0.04 12.21
N PRO A 34 -12.38 1.19 12.69
CA PRO A 34 -11.17 1.95 12.44
C PRO A 34 -9.89 1.25 12.92
N VAL A 35 -8.85 1.23 12.09
CA VAL A 35 -7.52 0.74 12.46
C VAL A 35 -6.43 1.72 12.01
N ASP A 36 -5.30 1.69 12.69
CA ASP A 36 -4.18 2.57 12.39
C ASP A 36 -3.54 2.24 11.03
N TRP A 37 -3.36 0.95 10.76
CA TRP A 37 -2.93 0.44 9.47
C TRP A 37 -3.39 -1.00 9.28
N PHE A 38 -3.51 -1.42 8.02
CA PHE A 38 -3.64 -2.83 7.66
C PHE A 38 -2.87 -3.15 6.38
N ILE A 39 -2.54 -4.43 6.22
CA ILE A 39 -1.90 -5.00 5.04
C ILE A 39 -2.71 -6.19 4.58
N ILE A 40 -2.97 -6.23 3.28
CA ILE A 40 -3.56 -7.37 2.58
C ILE A 40 -2.50 -8.01 1.70
N TYR A 41 -2.41 -9.33 1.72
CA TYR A 41 -1.69 -10.14 0.74
C TYR A 41 -2.66 -11.08 0.04
N LYS A 42 -3.14 -10.68 -1.14
CA LYS A 42 -3.98 -11.52 -1.97
C LYS A 42 -3.16 -12.65 -2.58
N LEU A 43 -3.64 -13.87 -2.45
CA LEU A 43 -2.99 -15.07 -2.96
C LEU A 43 -3.15 -15.18 -4.48
N PRO A 44 -2.15 -15.73 -5.21
CA PRO A 44 -2.30 -15.98 -6.64
C PRO A 44 -3.28 -17.12 -6.93
N LYS A 45 -3.72 -17.18 -8.19
CA LYS A 45 -4.50 -18.31 -8.72
C LYS A 45 -3.65 -19.58 -8.77
N TYR A 46 -2.42 -19.47 -9.27
CA TYR A 46 -1.50 -20.60 -9.40
C TYR A 46 -0.54 -20.65 -8.22
N ARG A 47 -0.56 -21.78 -7.50
CA ARG A 47 0.27 -22.05 -6.33
C ARG A 47 0.96 -23.39 -6.53
N ILE A 48 1.97 -23.67 -5.72
CA ILE A 48 2.64 -24.96 -5.77
C ILE A 48 1.72 -26.00 -5.15
N GLY A 49 1.38 -27.03 -5.93
CA GLY A 49 0.51 -28.13 -5.49
C GLY A 49 -0.99 -27.85 -5.60
N GLU A 50 -1.42 -26.63 -5.91
CA GLU A 50 -2.86 -26.31 -6.04
C GLU A 50 -3.15 -25.15 -7.01
N VAL A 51 -4.39 -25.12 -7.52
CA VAL A 51 -4.95 -23.97 -8.27
C VAL A 51 -6.10 -23.40 -7.45
N GLY A 52 -5.89 -22.22 -6.88
CA GLY A 52 -6.90 -21.51 -6.08
C GLY A 52 -7.82 -20.62 -6.92
N SER A 53 -8.72 -19.89 -6.26
CA SER A 53 -9.61 -18.93 -6.93
C SER A 53 -8.87 -17.66 -7.39
N GLY A 54 -7.76 -17.34 -6.71
CA GLY A 54 -7.02 -16.09 -6.89
C GLY A 54 -7.70 -14.88 -6.24
N LEU A 55 -8.68 -15.11 -5.38
CA LEU A 55 -9.47 -14.09 -4.67
C LEU A 55 -9.29 -14.15 -3.15
N GLU A 56 -8.77 -15.25 -2.62
CA GLU A 56 -8.44 -15.38 -1.20
C GLU A 56 -7.26 -14.47 -0.83
N TYR A 57 -7.22 -13.99 0.41
CA TYR A 57 -6.13 -13.16 0.89
C TYR A 57 -5.80 -13.39 2.36
N MET A 58 -4.55 -13.07 2.69
CA MET A 58 -4.08 -12.92 4.06
C MET A 58 -4.26 -11.46 4.50
N TYR A 59 -4.58 -11.27 5.77
CA TYR A 59 -4.84 -10.00 6.41
C TYR A 59 -3.94 -9.83 7.64
N LEU A 60 -3.44 -8.62 7.83
CA LEU A 60 -2.65 -8.20 9.00
C LEU A 60 -3.01 -6.76 9.31
N ASP A 61 -3.19 -6.41 10.58
CA ASP A 61 -3.37 -5.04 11.02
C ASP A 61 -2.65 -4.77 12.33
N SER A 62 -2.83 -3.56 12.84
CA SER A 62 -2.26 -3.11 14.10
C SER A 62 -2.71 -3.92 15.34
N ALA A 63 -3.73 -4.78 15.24
CA ALA A 63 -4.31 -5.53 16.36
C ALA A 63 -4.05 -7.05 16.32
N VAL A 64 -4.02 -7.69 15.14
CA VAL A 64 -4.02 -9.18 15.03
C VAL A 64 -2.65 -9.86 15.16
N GLY A 65 -1.54 -9.10 15.19
CA GLY A 65 -0.20 -9.59 15.56
C GLY A 65 0.48 -10.61 14.62
N SER A 66 -0.23 -11.16 13.64
CA SER A 66 0.28 -12.12 12.64
C SER A 66 -0.69 -12.28 11.47
N TRP A 67 -0.23 -12.87 10.36
CA TRP A 67 -1.09 -13.14 9.21
C TRP A 67 -2.30 -13.99 9.58
N GLN A 68 -3.49 -13.46 9.33
CA GLN A 68 -4.77 -14.16 9.40
C GLN A 68 -5.29 -14.44 8.01
N ARG A 69 -5.88 -15.61 7.77
CA ARG A 69 -6.61 -15.84 6.53
C ARG A 69 -7.95 -15.13 6.63
N SER A 70 -8.25 -14.26 5.66
CA SER A 70 -9.55 -13.59 5.64
C SER A 70 -10.68 -14.60 5.40
N GLN A 71 -11.84 -14.34 6.03
CA GLN A 71 -13.08 -15.03 5.76
C GLN A 71 -13.77 -14.51 4.48
N PHE A 72 -13.38 -13.33 4.02
CA PHE A 72 -13.90 -12.69 2.81
C PHE A 72 -13.01 -12.97 1.61
N LEU A 73 -13.57 -12.81 0.41
CA LEU A 73 -12.80 -12.76 -0.82
C LEU A 73 -12.60 -11.30 -1.22
N VAL A 74 -11.47 -10.99 -1.84
CA VAL A 74 -11.10 -9.60 -2.18
C VAL A 74 -12.10 -8.95 -3.16
N ASN A 75 -12.91 -9.72 -3.87
CA ASN A 75 -13.94 -9.21 -4.78
C ASN A 75 -15.33 -9.05 -4.14
N THR A 76 -15.47 -9.34 -2.85
CA THR A 76 -16.72 -9.10 -2.12
C THR A 76 -16.84 -7.64 -1.68
N THR A 77 -18.05 -7.21 -1.37
CA THR A 77 -18.33 -5.87 -0.82
C THR A 77 -18.15 -5.82 0.70
N GLN A 78 -17.37 -6.76 1.25
CA GLN A 78 -17.03 -6.92 2.66
C GLN A 78 -15.51 -7.14 2.79
N GLY A 79 -14.99 -7.05 4.01
CA GLY A 79 -13.55 -7.13 4.28
C GLY A 79 -12.86 -5.78 4.21
N ALA A 80 -11.62 -5.71 4.70
CA ALA A 80 -10.94 -4.45 5.02
C ALA A 80 -10.83 -3.50 3.82
N MET A 81 -10.53 -4.02 2.62
CA MET A 81 -10.42 -3.20 1.41
C MET A 81 -11.77 -2.58 1.00
N ALA A 82 -12.85 -3.38 1.01
CA ALA A 82 -14.19 -2.90 0.67
C ALA A 82 -14.71 -1.93 1.73
N ASN A 83 -14.59 -2.28 3.02
CA ASN A 83 -15.00 -1.44 4.14
C ASN A 83 -14.31 -0.07 4.09
N THR A 84 -13.00 -0.06 3.82
CA THR A 84 -12.22 1.19 3.72
C THR A 84 -12.69 2.06 2.56
N LEU A 85 -12.83 1.48 1.36
CA LEU A 85 -13.23 2.22 0.17
C LEU A 85 -14.71 2.60 0.13
N ASP A 86 -15.56 1.92 0.88
CA ASP A 86 -16.98 2.26 1.01
C ASP A 86 -17.20 3.64 1.63
N GLN A 87 -16.25 4.18 2.38
CA GLN A 87 -16.28 5.58 2.82
C GLN A 87 -16.24 6.56 1.64
N LEU A 88 -15.50 6.22 0.57
CA LEU A 88 -15.55 6.96 -0.67
C LEU A 88 -16.86 6.68 -1.41
N TYR A 89 -17.20 5.41 -1.62
CA TYR A 89 -18.29 4.99 -2.49
C TYR A 89 -19.68 5.20 -1.88
N LYS A 90 -20.02 4.43 -0.83
CA LYS A 90 -21.32 4.48 -0.17
C LYS A 90 -21.47 5.72 0.72
N GLY A 91 -20.37 6.14 1.34
CA GLY A 91 -20.30 7.40 2.07
C GLY A 91 -20.43 8.63 1.17
N LYS A 92 -20.41 8.44 -0.17
CA LYS A 92 -20.54 9.49 -1.18
C LYS A 92 -19.58 10.66 -0.95
N ALA A 93 -18.40 10.37 -0.38
CA ALA A 93 -17.38 11.39 -0.13
C ALA A 93 -16.96 12.10 -1.43
N TYR A 94 -17.08 11.41 -2.57
CA TYR A 94 -16.82 11.98 -3.90
C TYR A 94 -17.85 13.03 -4.34
N MET A 95 -19.06 13.03 -3.78
CA MET A 95 -20.13 13.98 -4.12
C MET A 95 -20.11 15.23 -3.23
N VAL A 96 -19.39 15.20 -2.12
CA VAL A 96 -19.36 16.30 -1.14
C VAL A 96 -18.04 17.06 -1.22
N ARG A 97 -18.10 18.40 -1.10
CA ARG A 97 -16.91 19.28 -1.17
C ARG A 97 -16.17 19.41 0.17
N LEU A 98 -16.31 18.41 1.06
CA LEU A 98 -15.77 18.41 2.42
C LEU A 98 -14.56 17.47 2.61
N SER A 99 -14.17 16.75 1.55
CA SER A 99 -13.02 15.86 1.54
C SER A 99 -12.29 15.94 0.21
N VAL A 100 -10.98 15.66 0.24
CA VAL A 100 -10.14 15.43 -0.93
C VAL A 100 -10.10 13.94 -1.19
N TYR A 101 -10.24 13.54 -2.46
CA TYR A 101 -9.95 12.17 -2.85
C TYR A 101 -9.15 12.13 -4.16
N ALA A 102 -8.32 11.10 -4.29
CA ALA A 102 -7.58 10.88 -5.53
C ALA A 102 -7.33 9.39 -5.75
N LEU A 103 -7.70 8.91 -6.93
CA LEU A 103 -7.48 7.55 -7.41
C LEU A 103 -6.42 7.58 -8.49
N TYR A 104 -5.35 6.81 -8.32
CA TYR A 104 -4.27 6.73 -9.30
C TYR A 104 -3.86 5.29 -9.60
N ASN A 105 -3.55 5.06 -10.87
CA ASN A 105 -3.05 3.79 -11.37
C ASN A 105 -2.48 4.03 -12.78
N ASP A 106 -1.29 3.51 -13.08
CA ASP A 106 -0.70 3.63 -14.42
C ASP A 106 -1.46 2.82 -15.49
N GLY A 107 -2.16 1.76 -15.07
CA GLY A 107 -3.18 1.05 -15.85
C GLY A 107 -4.53 1.09 -15.13
N PRO A 108 -5.27 2.21 -15.17
CA PRO A 108 -6.52 2.37 -14.44
C PRO A 108 -7.66 1.52 -15.05
N PRO A 109 -8.80 1.34 -14.35
CA PRO A 109 -9.93 0.59 -14.90
C PRO A 109 -10.46 1.26 -16.16
N ALA A 110 -10.82 0.45 -17.17
CA ALA A 110 -11.45 0.89 -18.42
C ALA A 110 -10.67 1.90 -19.29
N LEU A 111 -9.45 2.34 -18.90
CA LEU A 111 -8.60 3.18 -19.73
C LEU A 111 -7.33 2.42 -20.15
N LYS A 112 -6.76 2.83 -21.29
CA LYS A 112 -5.51 2.27 -21.81
C LYS A 112 -4.36 2.55 -20.84
N TYR A 113 -3.44 1.61 -20.74
CA TYR A 113 -2.17 1.78 -20.03
C TYR A 113 -1.30 2.85 -20.69
N ILE A 114 -0.65 3.71 -19.89
CA ILE A 114 0.27 4.76 -20.38
C ILE A 114 1.60 4.69 -19.63
N TYR A 115 2.69 4.54 -20.38
CA TYR A 115 4.02 4.28 -19.82
C TYR A 115 4.68 5.51 -19.17
N ASN A 116 4.34 6.73 -19.62
CA ASN A 116 5.01 7.98 -19.22
C ASN A 116 4.72 8.45 -17.78
N TYR A 117 3.86 7.74 -17.06
CA TYR A 117 3.59 7.99 -15.64
C TYR A 117 4.36 7.01 -14.76
N GLY A 118 4.54 7.36 -13.48
CA GLY A 118 5.12 6.45 -12.49
C GLY A 118 4.36 5.12 -12.39
N HIS A 119 5.06 4.04 -12.08
CA HIS A 119 4.48 2.70 -11.93
C HIS A 119 3.83 2.51 -10.55
N THR A 120 2.89 3.39 -10.20
CA THR A 120 2.32 3.45 -8.86
C THR A 120 0.80 3.38 -8.90
N LYS A 121 0.19 2.92 -7.81
CA LYS A 121 -1.26 2.73 -7.70
C LYS A 121 -1.73 2.96 -6.28
N GLY A 122 -2.85 3.64 -6.12
CA GLY A 122 -3.36 3.92 -4.80
C GLY A 122 -4.60 4.79 -4.75
N VAL A 123 -5.06 4.97 -3.51
CA VAL A 123 -6.22 5.76 -3.13
C VAL A 123 -5.86 6.68 -1.99
N LEU A 124 -6.27 7.93 -2.10
CA LEU A 124 -6.24 8.93 -1.04
C LEU A 124 -7.68 9.35 -0.76
N LEU A 125 -8.07 9.42 0.50
CA LEU A 125 -9.30 10.07 0.95
C LEU A 125 -9.02 10.75 2.29
N PHE A 126 -9.20 12.06 2.34
CA PHE A 126 -8.88 12.90 3.50
C PHE A 126 -9.92 13.99 3.70
N ASP A 127 -10.31 14.25 4.94
CA ASP A 127 -10.93 15.51 5.34
C ASP A 127 -9.93 16.37 6.13
N ARG A 128 -10.41 17.43 6.78
CA ARG A 128 -9.56 18.37 7.55
C ARG A 128 -8.97 17.77 8.82
N ALA A 129 -9.53 16.68 9.35
CA ALA A 129 -9.01 16.02 10.53
C ALA A 129 -8.01 14.93 10.13
N GLN A 130 -8.44 13.98 9.30
CA GLN A 130 -7.65 12.81 8.96
C GLN A 130 -8.13 12.13 7.68
N GLY A 131 -7.46 11.04 7.33
CA GLY A 131 -7.83 10.21 6.21
C GLY A 131 -6.96 8.97 6.10
N PHE A 132 -7.01 8.34 4.95
CA PHE A 132 -6.15 7.20 4.66
C PHE A 132 -5.42 7.33 3.34
N TRP A 133 -4.24 6.73 3.29
CA TRP A 133 -3.54 6.40 2.06
C TRP A 133 -3.46 4.88 1.91
N LEU A 134 -4.07 4.37 0.84
CA LEU A 134 -4.02 2.98 0.41
C LEU A 134 -3.08 2.86 -0.80
N SER A 135 -1.89 2.29 -0.62
CA SER A 135 -0.97 1.93 -1.72
C SER A 135 -1.13 0.45 -2.06
N HIS A 136 -1.11 0.08 -3.34
CA HIS A 136 -1.34 -1.31 -3.75
C HIS A 136 -0.66 -1.70 -5.08
N THR A 137 -0.60 -3.01 -5.36
CA THR A 137 0.01 -3.54 -6.60
C THR A 137 -1.01 -4.03 -7.64
N ILE A 138 -2.24 -3.54 -7.57
CA ILE A 138 -3.40 -4.08 -8.32
C ILE A 138 -3.70 -3.26 -9.59
N PRO A 139 -3.39 -3.75 -10.81
CA PRO A 139 -3.77 -3.06 -12.05
C PRO A 139 -5.29 -3.00 -12.20
N HIS A 140 -5.79 -1.96 -12.87
CA HIS A 140 -7.22 -1.73 -13.13
C HIS A 140 -8.08 -1.60 -11.87
N PHE A 141 -7.47 -1.19 -10.76
CA PHE A 141 -8.12 -0.97 -9.47
C PHE A 141 -7.68 0.38 -8.88
N PRO A 142 -8.53 1.04 -8.08
CA PRO A 142 -9.93 0.70 -7.84
C PRO A 142 -10.88 1.15 -8.96
N SER A 143 -12.15 0.75 -8.89
CA SER A 143 -13.21 1.25 -9.77
C SER A 143 -13.50 2.74 -9.58
N PHE A 144 -14.14 3.33 -10.59
CA PHE A 144 -14.70 4.69 -10.49
C PHE A 144 -15.74 4.76 -9.37
N PRO A 145 -15.79 5.86 -8.57
CA PRO A 145 -16.68 5.95 -7.41
C PRO A 145 -18.14 5.65 -7.68
N GLU A 146 -18.65 6.07 -8.83
CA GLU A 146 -20.05 5.91 -9.24
C GLU A 146 -20.43 4.44 -9.50
N ARG A 147 -19.43 3.55 -9.64
CA ARG A 147 -19.62 2.10 -9.87
C ARG A 147 -19.54 1.28 -8.58
N GLY A 148 -19.22 1.91 -7.45
CA GLY A 148 -18.98 1.23 -6.18
C GLY A 148 -17.75 0.33 -6.21
N TYR A 149 -17.56 -0.47 -5.16
CA TYR A 149 -16.43 -1.39 -5.04
C TYR A 149 -16.48 -2.51 -6.09
N GLN A 150 -15.45 -2.61 -6.93
CA GLN A 150 -15.30 -3.69 -7.89
C GLN A 150 -13.83 -4.11 -7.97
N TYR A 151 -13.59 -5.41 -7.80
CA TYR A 151 -12.27 -5.98 -7.99
C TYR A 151 -12.08 -6.46 -9.43
N PRO A 152 -10.98 -6.09 -10.11
CA PRO A 152 -10.79 -6.43 -11.51
C PRO A 152 -10.59 -7.95 -11.70
N SER A 153 -11.24 -8.51 -12.71
CA SER A 153 -11.10 -9.94 -13.06
C SER A 153 -9.66 -10.33 -13.38
N SER A 154 -8.89 -9.41 -13.99
CA SER A 154 -7.46 -9.58 -14.27
C SER A 154 -6.60 -9.65 -13.00
N GLY A 155 -7.07 -9.10 -11.88
CA GLY A 155 -6.40 -9.19 -10.59
C GLY A 155 -6.40 -10.60 -9.98
N LYS A 156 -7.20 -11.54 -10.51
CA LYS A 156 -7.24 -12.92 -9.97
C LYS A 156 -5.92 -13.68 -10.18
N HIS A 157 -5.21 -13.41 -11.27
CA HIS A 157 -4.10 -14.26 -11.72
C HIS A 157 -2.93 -14.26 -10.72
N ASN A 158 -2.45 -13.07 -10.34
CA ASN A 158 -1.23 -12.90 -9.58
C ASN A 158 -1.47 -12.58 -8.10
N GLY A 159 -0.50 -12.90 -7.25
CA GLY A 159 -0.44 -12.40 -5.88
C GLY A 159 -0.29 -10.88 -5.86
N GLN A 160 -0.89 -10.20 -4.88
CA GLN A 160 -0.92 -8.73 -4.82
C GLN A 160 -0.92 -8.26 -3.38
N THR A 161 -0.32 -7.10 -3.11
CA THR A 161 -0.30 -6.49 -1.79
C THR A 161 -1.00 -5.14 -1.80
N ALA A 162 -1.58 -4.78 -0.66
CA ALA A 162 -2.08 -3.44 -0.38
C ALA A 162 -1.73 -3.06 1.07
N LEU A 163 -1.28 -1.83 1.27
CA LEU A 163 -1.02 -1.23 2.58
C LEU A 163 -1.94 -0.01 2.72
N CYS A 164 -2.78 -0.01 3.75
CA CYS A 164 -3.55 1.15 4.16
C CYS A 164 -2.95 1.69 5.46
N VAL A 165 -2.74 3.01 5.53
CA VAL A 165 -2.38 3.69 6.77
C VAL A 165 -3.28 4.90 6.98
N THR A 166 -3.79 5.03 8.20
CA THR A 166 -4.57 6.17 8.67
C THR A 166 -3.64 7.28 9.11
N TYR A 167 -3.83 8.48 8.58
CA TYR A 167 -2.95 9.63 8.79
C TYR A 167 -3.75 10.86 9.19
N GLN A 168 -3.20 11.66 10.11
CA GLN A 168 -3.70 13.02 10.33
C GLN A 168 -3.50 13.87 9.06
N TYR A 169 -4.35 14.86 8.84
CA TYR A 169 -4.30 15.72 7.63
C TYR A 169 -2.91 16.36 7.39
N ALA A 170 -2.18 16.70 8.45
CA ALA A 170 -0.83 17.28 8.33
C ALA A 170 0.15 16.37 7.56
N GLN A 171 0.02 15.04 7.68
CA GLN A 171 0.85 14.09 6.95
C GLN A 171 0.49 14.03 5.46
N PHE A 172 -0.76 14.35 5.09
CA PHE A 172 -1.21 14.36 3.71
C PHE A 172 -0.43 15.37 2.85
N LEU A 173 0.00 16.49 3.44
CA LEU A 173 0.85 17.48 2.77
C LEU A 173 2.19 16.87 2.35
N ASN A 174 2.80 16.06 3.22
CA ASN A 174 4.04 15.34 2.91
C ASN A 174 3.81 14.26 1.85
N ILE A 175 2.68 13.54 1.91
CA ILE A 175 2.30 12.54 0.91
C ILE A 175 2.15 13.21 -0.47
N ALA A 176 1.47 14.35 -0.57
CA ALA A 176 1.30 15.10 -1.82
C ALA A 176 2.66 15.54 -2.42
N GLN A 177 3.60 15.97 -1.58
CA GLN A 177 4.97 16.28 -2.01
C GLN A 177 5.72 15.03 -2.51
N GLN A 178 5.58 13.89 -1.85
CA GLN A 178 6.20 12.63 -2.28
C GLN A 178 5.64 12.16 -3.62
N LEU A 179 4.32 12.26 -3.83
CA LEU A 179 3.68 11.90 -5.10
C LEU A 179 4.14 12.77 -6.28
N ALA A 180 4.61 14.00 -6.04
CA ALA A 180 5.18 14.83 -7.10
C ALA A 180 6.43 14.20 -7.74
N TYR A 181 7.29 13.53 -6.97
CA TYR A 181 8.45 12.80 -7.49
C TYR A 181 8.03 11.59 -8.33
N VAL A 182 7.01 10.88 -7.87
CA VAL A 182 6.53 9.65 -8.50
C VAL A 182 5.80 9.93 -9.82
N TYR A 183 5.14 11.09 -9.92
CA TYR A 183 4.29 11.47 -11.05
C TYR A 183 3.24 10.40 -11.38
N PRO A 184 2.32 10.10 -10.44
CA PRO A 184 1.25 9.13 -10.63
C PRO A 184 0.26 9.55 -11.70
N ARG A 185 -0.38 8.57 -12.34
CA ARG A 185 -1.53 8.83 -13.20
C ARG A 185 -2.82 8.86 -12.40
N PHE A 186 -3.23 10.04 -11.98
CA PHE A 186 -4.57 10.25 -11.44
C PHE A 186 -5.62 10.12 -12.55
N TYR A 187 -6.60 9.24 -12.37
CA TYR A 187 -7.68 9.03 -13.34
C TYR A 187 -9.06 9.46 -12.80
N ASN A 188 -9.17 9.68 -11.50
CA ASN A 188 -10.29 10.34 -10.87
C ASN A 188 -9.78 11.06 -9.62
N CYS A 189 -9.96 12.38 -9.55
CA CYS A 189 -9.44 13.20 -8.47
C CYS A 189 -10.34 14.40 -8.24
N SER A 190 -10.55 14.74 -6.97
CA SER A 190 -11.25 15.96 -6.55
C SER A 190 -10.47 16.62 -5.42
N VAL A 191 -10.08 17.88 -5.64
CA VAL A 191 -9.48 18.77 -4.63
C VAL A 191 -10.40 20.00 -4.52
N PRO A 192 -11.38 20.00 -3.60
CA PRO A 192 -12.26 21.15 -3.42
C PRO A 192 -11.48 22.42 -3.06
N THR A 193 -12.01 23.60 -3.43
CA THR A 193 -11.36 24.91 -3.27
C THR A 193 -10.84 25.16 -1.86
N VAL A 194 -11.56 24.69 -0.84
CA VAL A 194 -11.18 24.83 0.57
C VAL A 194 -9.86 24.14 0.91
N PHE A 195 -9.37 23.20 0.10
CA PHE A 195 -8.09 22.50 0.29
C PHE A 195 -6.99 22.96 -0.69
N SER A 196 -7.33 23.77 -1.69
CA SER A 196 -6.40 24.08 -2.80
C SER A 196 -5.14 24.81 -2.37
N ALA A 197 -5.23 25.66 -1.33
CA ALA A 197 -4.08 26.40 -0.80
C ALA A 197 -3.05 25.47 -0.14
N ASP A 198 -3.52 24.39 0.52
CA ASP A 198 -2.66 23.46 1.24
C ASP A 198 -2.06 22.38 0.32
N LEU A 199 -2.74 22.09 -0.80
CA LEU A 199 -2.42 20.99 -1.70
C LEU A 199 -2.13 21.42 -3.16
N PRO A 200 -1.26 22.43 -3.40
CA PRO A 200 -0.99 22.91 -4.74
C PRO A 200 -0.37 21.84 -5.64
N GLN A 201 0.49 20.96 -5.09
CA GLN A 201 1.09 19.87 -5.85
C GLN A 201 0.04 18.87 -6.34
N LEU A 202 -0.87 18.46 -5.45
CA LEU A 202 -1.92 17.50 -5.81
C LEU A 202 -2.87 18.09 -6.87
N LEU A 203 -3.22 19.37 -6.75
CA LEU A 203 -4.05 20.05 -7.75
C LEU A 203 -3.43 20.00 -9.15
N GLN A 204 -2.11 20.22 -9.26
CA GLN A 204 -1.39 20.14 -10.53
C GLN A 204 -1.29 18.70 -11.05
N LEU A 205 -0.98 17.74 -10.17
CA LEU A 205 -0.92 16.33 -10.55
C LEU A 205 -2.27 15.79 -11.03
N CYS A 206 -3.37 16.22 -10.43
CA CYS A 206 -4.73 15.83 -10.85
C CYS A 206 -5.12 16.38 -12.23
N LYS A 207 -4.46 17.44 -12.70
CA LYS A 207 -4.56 17.95 -14.07
C LYS A 207 -3.62 17.24 -15.05
N GLY A 208 -2.85 16.25 -14.59
CA GLY A 208 -1.81 15.58 -15.36
C GLY A 208 -0.56 16.44 -15.59
N SER A 209 -0.36 17.50 -14.80
CA SER A 209 0.81 18.36 -14.91
C SER A 209 2.00 17.76 -14.17
N LYS A 210 3.16 17.74 -14.83
CA LYS A 210 4.42 17.33 -14.23
C LYS A 210 5.08 18.52 -13.54
N LEU A 211 5.35 18.38 -12.25
CA LEU A 211 5.96 19.44 -11.44
C LEU A 211 7.49 19.43 -11.61
N PRO A 212 8.15 20.60 -11.59
CA PRO A 212 9.60 20.66 -11.52
C PRO A 212 10.09 20.04 -10.22
N LEU A 213 11.15 19.22 -10.29
CA LEU A 213 11.73 18.54 -9.15
C LEU A 213 13.11 19.13 -8.83
N THR A 214 13.41 19.30 -7.55
CA THR A 214 14.73 19.75 -7.08
C THR A 214 15.74 18.61 -6.95
N SER A 215 15.26 17.36 -6.95
CA SER A 215 16.06 16.13 -6.88
C SER A 215 15.33 15.03 -7.66
N ASN A 216 16.06 13.99 -8.09
CA ASN A 216 15.47 12.82 -8.74
C ASN A 216 14.88 11.79 -7.75
N ARG A 217 15.06 12.01 -6.45
CA ARG A 217 14.57 11.12 -5.38
C ARG A 217 14.40 11.88 -4.05
N GLY A 218 13.57 11.36 -3.16
CA GLY A 218 13.35 11.93 -1.85
C GLY A 218 12.85 10.90 -0.83
N VAL A 219 13.25 11.06 0.43
CA VAL A 219 12.75 10.25 1.55
C VAL A 219 12.12 11.15 2.61
N LYS A 220 10.96 10.74 3.14
CA LYS A 220 10.30 11.45 4.24
C LYS A 220 9.76 10.48 5.29
N PRO A 221 9.93 10.79 6.59
CA PRO A 221 9.17 10.11 7.63
C PRO A 221 7.70 10.54 7.57
N LEU A 222 6.80 9.58 7.72
CA LEU A 222 5.37 9.74 7.88
C LEU A 222 4.96 9.03 9.17
N PHE A 223 4.00 9.60 9.89
CA PHE A 223 3.53 9.05 11.16
C PHE A 223 2.04 8.79 11.07
N SER A 224 1.61 7.55 11.34
CA SER A 224 0.20 7.21 11.40
C SER A 224 -0.49 7.93 12.58
N VAL A 225 -1.82 7.87 12.65
CA VAL A 225 -2.57 8.44 13.78
C VAL A 225 -2.23 7.74 15.11
N GLY A 226 -1.89 6.46 15.07
CA GLY A 226 -1.40 5.66 16.20
C GLY A 226 0.08 5.87 16.54
N GLY A 227 0.78 6.74 15.79
CA GLY A 227 2.19 7.08 16.04
C GLY A 227 3.21 6.13 15.42
N GLU A 228 2.78 5.14 14.64
CA GLU A 228 3.67 4.24 13.90
C GLU A 228 4.44 5.03 12.83
N LYS A 229 5.76 4.81 12.77
CA LYS A 229 6.64 5.53 11.83
C LYS A 229 6.81 4.71 10.56
N PHE A 230 6.46 5.34 9.44
CA PHE A 230 6.77 4.87 8.10
C PHE A 230 7.80 5.77 7.42
N LEU A 231 8.68 5.21 6.61
CA LEU A 231 9.56 5.96 5.71
C LEU A 231 9.03 5.83 4.28
N SER A 232 8.62 6.95 3.69
CA SER A 232 8.26 7.04 2.28
C SER A 232 9.53 7.32 1.48
N PHE A 233 9.97 6.34 0.69
CA PHE A 233 11.00 6.51 -0.35
C PHE A 233 10.32 6.70 -1.69
N VAL A 234 10.67 7.77 -2.42
CA VAL A 234 10.18 8.02 -3.78
C VAL A 234 11.30 8.38 -4.73
N LYS A 235 11.19 7.91 -5.96
CA LYS A 235 12.04 8.32 -7.09
C LYS A 235 11.19 8.81 -8.26
N SER A 236 11.77 9.70 -9.06
CA SER A 236 11.30 10.01 -10.40
C SER A 236 11.99 9.13 -11.45
N GLU A 237 11.60 9.27 -12.70
CA GLU A 237 12.26 8.60 -13.83
C GLU A 237 13.72 9.04 -14.03
N LEU A 238 14.14 10.16 -13.43
CA LEU A 238 15.52 10.68 -13.53
C LEU A 238 16.50 9.93 -12.62
N PHE A 239 16.02 9.15 -11.66
CA PHE A 239 16.87 8.24 -10.90
C PHE A 239 16.88 6.91 -11.63
N VAL A 240 17.95 6.63 -12.37
CA VAL A 240 17.97 5.51 -13.33
C VAL A 240 18.53 4.21 -12.76
N ASP A 241 18.67 4.10 -11.44
CA ASP A 241 19.11 2.88 -10.75
C ASP A 241 17.95 2.03 -10.21
N ASP A 242 18.26 0.78 -9.88
CA ASP A 242 17.40 -0.12 -9.11
C ASP A 242 17.15 0.48 -7.72
N ILE A 243 15.90 0.88 -7.42
CA ILE A 243 15.55 1.59 -6.18
C ILE A 243 15.95 0.80 -4.93
N TYR A 244 15.86 -0.53 -4.98
CA TYR A 244 16.18 -1.39 -3.86
C TYR A 244 17.68 -1.40 -3.60
N THR A 245 18.47 -1.76 -4.61
CA THR A 245 19.92 -1.94 -4.48
C THR A 245 20.67 -0.60 -4.42
N GLY A 246 20.42 0.29 -5.37
CA GLY A 246 21.18 1.52 -5.57
C GLY A 246 20.81 2.64 -4.61
N TRP A 247 19.80 2.44 -3.76
CA TRP A 247 19.38 3.48 -2.83
C TRP A 247 18.85 2.96 -1.50
N VAL A 248 17.73 2.23 -1.49
CA VAL A 248 17.02 1.91 -0.23
C VAL A 248 17.87 1.04 0.69
N ALA A 249 18.51 -0.02 0.19
CA ALA A 249 19.42 -0.85 0.97
C ALA A 249 20.58 -0.04 1.57
N GLN A 250 21.10 0.93 0.82
CA GLN A 250 22.24 1.75 1.26
C GLN A 250 21.82 2.78 2.31
N VAL A 251 20.66 3.41 2.15
CA VAL A 251 20.15 4.40 3.12
C VAL A 251 19.71 3.74 4.43
N LEU A 252 19.10 2.56 4.35
CA LEU A 252 18.68 1.79 5.52
C LEU A 252 19.83 1.00 6.15
N ASP A 253 21.02 1.02 5.55
CA ASP A 253 22.19 0.27 5.98
C ASP A 253 21.92 -1.23 6.22
N THR A 254 21.11 -1.88 5.38
CA THR A 254 20.76 -3.31 5.52
C THR A 254 20.75 -4.04 4.18
N ASP A 255 21.15 -5.31 4.20
CA ASP A 255 20.87 -6.25 3.12
C ASP A 255 19.36 -6.47 2.97
N LEU A 256 18.84 -6.43 1.75
CA LEU A 256 17.41 -6.60 1.47
C LEU A 256 17.09 -7.92 0.75
N LEU A 257 16.01 -8.56 1.15
CA LEU A 257 15.37 -9.68 0.47
C LEU A 257 14.14 -9.16 -0.26
N ALA A 258 14.16 -9.10 -1.59
CA ALA A 258 13.14 -8.42 -2.39
C ALA A 258 12.27 -9.40 -3.19
N GLN A 259 10.97 -9.39 -2.92
CA GLN A 259 9.93 -10.01 -3.74
C GLN A 259 9.44 -8.96 -4.75
N THR A 260 9.55 -9.27 -6.05
CA THR A 260 8.95 -8.47 -7.13
C THR A 260 8.50 -9.38 -8.26
N TRP A 261 7.68 -8.91 -9.19
CA TRP A 261 7.24 -9.76 -10.30
C TRP A 261 8.40 -10.15 -11.21
N GLN A 262 8.67 -11.45 -11.32
CA GLN A 262 9.80 -12.01 -12.07
C GLN A 262 9.31 -12.81 -13.28
N THR A 263 9.37 -12.19 -14.46
CA THR A 263 9.03 -12.84 -15.74
C THR A 263 10.31 -13.33 -16.41
N GLN A 264 10.62 -14.61 -16.18
CA GLN A 264 11.64 -15.45 -16.82
C GLN A 264 12.63 -14.70 -17.74
N GLY A 265 13.70 -14.15 -17.14
CA GLY A 265 14.88 -13.66 -17.85
C GLY A 265 14.96 -12.14 -18.05
N ARG A 266 13.95 -11.39 -17.59
CA ARG A 266 13.95 -9.91 -17.64
C ARG A 266 14.26 -9.25 -16.32
N GLU A 267 14.20 -10.01 -15.22
CA GLU A 267 14.53 -9.54 -13.89
C GLU A 267 16.00 -9.18 -13.76
N LEU A 268 16.29 -8.15 -12.98
CA LEU A 268 17.63 -7.87 -12.52
C LEU A 268 18.07 -9.01 -11.60
N PRO A 269 19.32 -9.50 -11.69
CA PRO A 269 19.82 -10.52 -10.79
C PRO A 269 19.93 -9.97 -9.35
N SER A 270 20.05 -10.87 -8.38
CA SER A 270 20.53 -10.49 -7.05
C SER A 270 21.85 -9.74 -7.18
N ASN A 271 21.98 -8.63 -6.45
CA ASN A 271 23.11 -7.72 -6.57
C ASN A 271 23.87 -7.66 -5.23
N CYS A 272 25.16 -8.00 -5.29
CA CYS A 272 26.11 -7.93 -4.18
C CYS A 272 27.35 -7.09 -4.53
N SER A 273 27.22 -6.10 -5.42
CA SER A 273 28.33 -5.24 -5.85
C SER A 273 28.44 -3.93 -5.06
N LEU A 274 27.43 -3.61 -4.24
CA LEU A 274 27.39 -2.43 -3.37
C LEU A 274 27.52 -2.86 -1.90
N PRO A 275 27.87 -1.94 -0.97
CA PRO A 275 28.08 -2.27 0.44
C PRO A 275 26.93 -3.03 1.10
N LYS A 276 25.68 -2.64 0.79
CA LYS A 276 24.48 -3.40 1.16
C LYS A 276 23.90 -4.11 -0.05
N HIS A 277 23.53 -5.37 0.13
CA HIS A 277 23.12 -6.25 -0.95
C HIS A 277 21.60 -6.27 -1.13
N THR A 278 21.14 -6.72 -2.30
CA THR A 278 19.72 -6.99 -2.53
C THR A 278 19.53 -8.29 -3.28
N MET A 279 18.96 -9.29 -2.60
CA MET A 279 18.69 -10.62 -3.15
C MET A 279 17.23 -10.78 -3.56
N ASN A 280 16.96 -11.40 -4.71
CA ASN A 280 15.58 -11.69 -5.10
C ASN A 280 15.02 -12.89 -4.32
N ILE A 281 13.78 -12.75 -3.86
CA ILE A 281 12.95 -13.85 -3.41
C ILE A 281 12.38 -14.53 -4.65
N LYS A 282 12.63 -15.83 -4.82
CA LYS A 282 12.12 -16.63 -5.94
C LYS A 282 10.79 -17.32 -5.60
N ARG A 283 10.58 -17.64 -4.33
CA ARG A 283 9.36 -18.28 -3.82
C ARG A 283 8.94 -17.67 -2.49
N THR A 284 7.65 -17.44 -2.35
CA THR A 284 7.00 -16.95 -1.13
C THR A 284 6.16 -18.07 -0.52
N ARG A 285 6.11 -18.12 0.82
CA ARG A 285 5.29 -19.07 1.59
C ARG A 285 4.47 -18.36 2.66
N LEU A 286 3.16 -18.28 2.50
CA LEU A 286 2.26 -17.70 3.50
C LEU A 286 1.57 -18.78 4.36
N PRO A 287 1.18 -18.48 5.61
CA PRO A 287 0.44 -19.44 6.44
C PRO A 287 -0.90 -19.90 5.82
N PRO A 288 -1.37 -21.13 6.09
CA PRO A 288 -0.68 -22.17 6.85
C PRO A 288 0.48 -22.86 6.10
N ALA A 289 0.47 -22.88 4.76
CA ALA A 289 1.57 -23.39 3.93
C ALA A 289 1.41 -23.05 2.43
N VAL A 290 0.80 -21.92 2.10
CA VAL A 290 0.54 -21.53 0.70
C VAL A 290 1.83 -21.05 0.06
N GLN A 291 2.37 -21.85 -0.86
CA GLN A 291 3.61 -21.54 -1.59
C GLN A 291 3.33 -21.14 -3.03
N PHE A 292 4.04 -20.14 -3.54
CA PHE A 292 3.94 -19.73 -4.94
C PHE A 292 5.23 -19.10 -5.43
N GLN A 293 5.47 -19.26 -6.73
CA GLN A 293 6.62 -18.69 -7.41
C GLN A 293 6.41 -17.18 -7.61
N SER A 294 7.50 -16.44 -7.55
CA SER A 294 7.51 -15.00 -7.82
C SER A 294 7.01 -14.62 -9.24
N HIS A 295 6.96 -15.58 -10.16
CA HIS A 295 6.37 -15.40 -11.48
C HIS A 295 4.85 -15.16 -11.45
N TYR A 296 4.18 -15.76 -10.46
CA TYR A 296 2.74 -15.59 -10.24
C TYR A 296 2.44 -14.51 -9.20
N ASP A 297 3.38 -13.61 -8.92
CA ASP A 297 3.22 -12.62 -7.87
C ASP A 297 3.58 -11.21 -8.33
N HIS A 298 2.58 -10.33 -8.33
CA HIS A 298 2.69 -8.90 -8.61
C HIS A 298 2.98 -8.08 -7.36
N SER A 299 2.94 -8.66 -6.16
CA SER A 299 3.37 -8.00 -4.95
C SER A 299 4.83 -7.56 -5.06
N LYS A 300 5.13 -6.45 -4.39
CA LYS A 300 6.44 -5.81 -4.40
C LYS A 300 6.73 -5.40 -2.98
N TRP A 301 7.62 -6.14 -2.35
CA TRP A 301 8.00 -5.90 -0.98
C TRP A 301 9.43 -6.37 -0.76
N CYS A 302 10.07 -5.85 0.27
CA CYS A 302 11.35 -6.35 0.73
C CYS A 302 11.45 -6.32 2.25
N VAL A 303 12.33 -7.15 2.78
CA VAL A 303 12.63 -7.20 4.22
C VAL A 303 14.14 -7.19 4.44
N SER A 304 14.59 -6.72 5.61
CA SER A 304 15.98 -6.90 6.02
C SER A 304 16.32 -8.38 6.12
N ARG A 305 17.53 -8.75 5.67
CA ARG A 305 18.08 -10.10 5.82
C ARG A 305 18.37 -10.43 7.28
N VAL A 306 19.01 -9.49 7.97
CA VAL A 306 19.35 -9.53 9.38
C VAL A 306 18.08 -9.27 10.18
N TYR A 307 17.85 -10.07 11.23
CA TYR A 307 16.59 -10.07 11.97
C TYR A 307 16.44 -8.83 12.85
N GLU A 308 17.56 -8.33 13.36
CA GLU A 308 17.65 -7.21 14.30
C GLU A 308 17.27 -5.87 13.66
N ASP A 309 17.40 -5.74 12.34
CA ASP A 309 17.11 -4.49 11.61
C ASP A 309 15.60 -4.24 11.46
N HIS A 310 14.76 -5.28 11.53
CA HIS A 310 13.29 -5.21 11.46
C HIS A 310 12.70 -4.41 10.28
N VAL A 311 13.42 -4.26 9.18
CA VAL A 311 12.94 -3.46 8.04
C VAL A 311 11.96 -4.28 7.21
N THR A 312 10.77 -3.72 6.95
CA THR A 312 9.88 -4.18 5.89
C THR A 312 9.46 -3.01 5.01
N CYS A 313 9.53 -3.16 3.70
CA CYS A 313 9.02 -2.17 2.76
C CYS A 313 8.04 -2.80 1.78
N LEU A 314 6.98 -2.07 1.43
CA LEU A 314 6.05 -2.39 0.36
C LEU A 314 6.10 -1.30 -0.70
N GLY A 315 5.93 -1.60 -1.99
CA GLY A 315 5.80 -0.52 -2.94
C GLY A 315 5.55 -0.89 -4.39
N ASP A 316 6.17 -0.10 -5.28
CA ASP A 316 5.65 0.14 -6.62
C ASP A 316 6.41 -0.58 -7.73
N LEU A 317 7.74 -0.69 -7.61
CA LEU A 317 8.61 -1.05 -8.73
C LEU A 317 9.03 -2.53 -8.71
N ASN A 318 8.96 -3.18 -9.88
CA ASN A 318 9.62 -4.46 -10.08
C ASN A 318 11.13 -4.26 -10.28
N ARG A 319 11.95 -5.27 -9.95
CA ARG A 319 13.38 -5.27 -10.26
C ARG A 319 13.62 -5.69 -11.72
N VAL A 320 13.31 -4.79 -12.67
CA VAL A 320 13.54 -4.96 -14.11
C VAL A 320 14.06 -3.64 -14.72
N LYS A 321 14.89 -3.70 -15.78
CA LYS A 321 15.51 -2.50 -16.39
C LYS A 321 14.50 -1.42 -16.79
N ALA A 322 13.39 -1.79 -17.39
CA ALA A 322 12.37 -0.83 -17.83
C ALA A 322 11.80 0.00 -16.65
N GLN A 323 11.67 -0.60 -15.46
CA GLN A 323 11.13 0.06 -14.27
C GLN A 323 12.15 0.97 -13.57
N MET A 324 13.44 0.84 -13.90
CA MET A 324 14.47 1.79 -13.44
C MET A 324 14.25 3.20 -14.05
N LEU A 325 13.59 3.28 -15.20
CA LEU A 325 13.30 4.53 -15.90
C LEU A 325 11.89 5.08 -15.62
N ARG A 326 11.30 4.70 -14.47
CA ARG A 326 9.96 5.13 -14.07
C ARG A 326 9.95 5.64 -12.64
N GLY A 327 9.05 6.59 -12.37
CA GLY A 327 8.75 7.01 -11.01
C GLY A 327 8.06 5.90 -10.23
N GLY A 328 8.30 5.87 -8.92
CA GLY A 328 7.71 4.90 -7.99
C GLY A 328 8.35 5.02 -6.61
N GLY A 329 7.83 4.28 -5.64
CA GLY A 329 8.35 4.32 -4.28
C GLY A 329 8.24 3.03 -3.49
N LEU A 330 8.68 3.13 -2.24
CA LEU A 330 8.55 2.13 -1.19
C LEU A 330 8.09 2.83 0.10
N ILE A 331 7.15 2.23 0.82
CA ILE A 331 6.77 2.61 2.18
C ILE A 331 7.40 1.57 3.10
N CYS A 332 8.38 1.98 3.90
CA CYS A 332 9.13 1.14 4.81
C CYS A 332 8.67 1.34 6.27
N SER A 333 8.70 0.28 7.06
CA SER A 333 8.40 0.26 8.48
C SER A 333 9.46 -0.53 9.24
N TYR A 334 9.66 -0.18 10.51
CA TYR A 334 10.46 -0.93 11.48
C TYR A 334 9.59 -1.71 12.46
N ASN A 335 8.28 -1.79 12.20
CA ASN A 335 7.35 -2.46 13.08
C ASN A 335 7.69 -3.97 13.14
N PRO A 336 7.98 -4.53 14.33
CA PRO A 336 8.44 -5.92 14.45
C PRO A 336 7.35 -6.93 14.09
N VAL A 337 6.06 -6.57 14.20
CA VAL A 337 4.94 -7.42 13.79
C VAL A 337 4.89 -7.55 12.28
N ILE A 338 4.98 -6.42 11.56
CA ILE A 338 5.04 -6.40 10.09
C ILE A 338 6.28 -7.18 9.62
N TYR A 339 7.44 -6.91 10.23
CA TYR A 339 8.68 -7.60 9.91
C TYR A 339 8.57 -9.12 10.07
N LYS A 340 8.11 -9.58 11.24
CA LYS A 340 7.95 -11.01 11.50
C LYS A 340 7.04 -11.66 10.45
N ALA A 341 5.92 -11.02 10.12
CA ALA A 341 4.95 -11.54 9.17
C ALA A 341 5.54 -11.69 7.75
N PHE A 342 6.28 -10.69 7.25
CA PHE A 342 6.88 -10.75 5.91
C PHE A 342 8.17 -11.59 5.88
N ARG A 343 8.96 -11.57 6.95
CA ARG A 343 10.20 -12.34 7.04
C ARG A 343 9.94 -13.84 7.04
N GLN A 344 8.85 -14.27 7.67
CA GLN A 344 8.35 -15.66 7.62
C GLN A 344 7.84 -16.05 6.22
N ALA A 345 7.47 -15.06 5.39
CA ALA A 345 6.99 -15.31 4.04
C ALA A 345 8.12 -15.64 3.04
N VAL A 346 9.38 -15.40 3.40
CA VAL A 346 10.55 -15.71 2.58
C VAL A 346 10.82 -17.21 2.59
N ASP A 347 10.74 -17.86 1.43
CA ASP A 347 10.95 -19.33 1.31
C ASP A 347 12.19 -19.68 0.48
N CYS A 348 12.31 -19.14 -0.74
CA CYS A 348 13.47 -19.39 -1.59
C CYS A 348 14.07 -18.09 -2.11
N LEU A 349 15.40 -17.98 -2.10
CA LEU A 349 16.16 -16.82 -2.56
C LEU A 349 17.02 -17.18 -3.77
N SER A 350 17.26 -16.24 -4.68
CA SER A 350 18.44 -16.34 -5.55
C SER A 350 19.64 -15.70 -4.88
N THR A 351 20.74 -16.45 -4.81
CA THR A 351 22.02 -15.93 -4.34
C THR A 351 22.66 -15.04 -5.40
N CYS A 352 23.58 -14.18 -4.98
CA CYS A 352 24.47 -13.52 -5.91
C CYS A 352 25.37 -14.56 -6.58
N ARG A 353 25.61 -14.40 -7.89
CA ARG A 353 26.66 -15.20 -8.53
C ARG A 353 27.98 -14.77 -7.91
N VAL A 354 28.60 -15.64 -7.12
CA VAL A 354 30.02 -15.50 -6.83
C VAL A 354 30.69 -15.56 -8.19
N GLN A 355 31.39 -14.50 -8.60
CA GLN A 355 32.39 -14.68 -9.65
C GLN A 355 33.36 -15.72 -9.06
N GLN A 356 33.23 -16.98 -9.49
CA GLN A 356 34.37 -17.88 -9.52
C GLN A 356 35.39 -17.19 -10.42
N ARG A 357 36.19 -16.28 -9.85
CA ARG A 357 37.52 -16.05 -10.39
C ARG A 357 38.16 -17.41 -10.34
N LEU A 358 38.30 -18.01 -11.51
CA LEU A 358 39.08 -19.20 -11.76
C LEU A 358 40.42 -19.04 -11.03
N LEU A 359 40.52 -19.66 -9.86
CA LEU A 359 41.79 -20.16 -9.34
C LEU A 359 42.08 -21.44 -10.13
N TYR A 360 42.33 -21.27 -11.43
CA TYR A 360 43.08 -22.21 -12.25
C TYR A 360 44.26 -21.41 -12.78
N ASN A 361 45.21 -21.16 -11.89
CA ASN A 361 46.58 -20.90 -12.24
C ASN A 361 47.45 -21.55 -11.15
N ASN A 362 48.30 -22.46 -11.62
CA ASN A 362 49.39 -23.15 -10.92
C ASN A 362 48.99 -24.32 -10.02
N PHE A 363 48.95 -25.53 -10.61
CA PHE A 363 50.00 -26.53 -10.42
C PHE A 363 50.20 -27.33 -11.70
#